data_AF-A0A7W4HKJ5-F1
#
_entry.id   AF-A0A7W4HKJ5-F1
#
_cell.length_a   1.000
_cell.length_b   1.000
_cell.length_c   1.000
_cell.angle_alpha   90.00
_cell.angle_beta   90.00
_cell.angle_gamma   90.00
#
_symmetry.space_group_name_H-M   'P 1'
#
loop_
_entity.id
_entity.type
_entity.pdbx_description
1 polymer ?
#
loop_
_entity_poly.entity_id
_entity_poly.type
_entity_poly.pdbx_seq_one_letter_code
_entity_poly.pdbx_strand_id
1 'polypeptide(L)'
;MLGVLLLQGSIILLLVLLQAASLAPSSRPKLLIKLAARQGDRQAARDLERRRLWADLQVLRRMLSWALVLAYGFIGTMGLLWWQQLLSLGVLLIGVPMAARWKVSNRCAQRLLLAYESKLAAIITPLRPLWKRLYTADYLYQAKRPLTAKEVNTLLRHPSLTDMSDVQRADMGRWLSLSRSTVRQRARSASELRTVLAGELLSPLLVDALHESGQVIFPVLAGDKAQTLVGFLSLHMARRVALQSRSPVVQQVMDEDIATIAPHSSLLEALQQMSKTDSTILRVESGESGELQFILLSDMIARSNR
;
A
#
# COMPACT_ATOMS: atom_id res chain seq x y z
N MET A 1 -11.92 45.50 -37.43
CA MET A 1 -10.58 45.32 -36.79
C MET A 1 -10.70 45.16 -35.27
N LEU A 2 -11.06 46.20 -34.52
CA LEU A 2 -11.19 46.14 -33.04
C LEU A 2 -12.17 45.04 -32.53
N GLY A 3 -13.33 44.88 -33.17
CA GLY A 3 -14.29 43.84 -32.79
C GLY A 3 -13.77 42.40 -32.94
N VAL A 4 -12.94 42.13 -33.96
CA VAL A 4 -12.36 40.80 -34.21
C VAL A 4 -11.30 40.47 -33.16
N LEU A 5 -10.48 41.45 -32.79
CA LEU A 5 -9.46 41.32 -31.75
C LEU A 5 -10.07 41.09 -30.35
N LEU A 6 -11.17 41.77 -30.03
CA LEU A 6 -11.91 41.54 -28.78
C LEU A 6 -12.51 40.13 -28.73
N LEU A 7 -13.04 39.64 -29.85
CA LEU A 7 -13.59 38.29 -29.97
C LEU A 7 -12.49 37.23 -29.78
N GLN A 8 -11.35 37.39 -30.45
CA GLN A 8 -10.18 36.50 -30.28
C GLN A 8 -9.64 36.52 -28.86
N GLY A 9 -9.53 37.70 -28.23
CA GLY A 9 -9.12 37.84 -26.83
C GLY A 9 -10.07 37.11 -25.87
N SER A 10 -11.38 37.19 -26.12
CA SER A 10 -12.38 36.48 -25.31
C SER A 10 -12.28 34.95 -25.44
N ILE A 11 -11.98 34.44 -26.64
CA ILE A 11 -11.76 33.00 -26.90
C ILE A 11 -10.50 32.52 -26.18
N ILE A 12 -9.40 33.29 -26.24
CA ILE A 12 -8.16 32.98 -25.54
C ILE A 12 -8.39 32.95 -24.03
N LEU A 13 -9.10 33.95 -23.48
CA LEU A 13 -9.45 33.99 -22.05
C LEU A 13 -10.29 32.76 -21.63
N LEU A 14 -11.25 32.37 -22.46
CA LEU A 14 -12.10 31.20 -22.20
C LEU A 14 -11.29 29.89 -22.25
N LEU A 15 -10.35 29.75 -23.19
CA LEU A 15 -9.41 28.62 -23.23
C LEU A 15 -8.49 28.57 -22.02
N VAL A 16 -7.98 29.72 -21.56
CA VAL A 16 -7.18 29.80 -20.32
C VAL A 16 -8.00 29.33 -19.13
N LEU A 17 -9.23 29.81 -18.96
CA LEU A 17 -10.11 29.40 -17.87
C LEU A 17 -10.43 27.90 -17.93
N LEU A 18 -10.67 27.37 -19.13
CA LEU A 18 -11.00 25.96 -19.35
C LEU A 18 -9.81 25.03 -19.04
N GLN A 19 -8.60 25.42 -19.43
CA GLN A 19 -7.37 24.67 -19.15
C GLN A 19 -6.91 24.83 -17.70
N ALA A 20 -7.08 26.02 -17.12
CA ALA A 20 -6.77 26.33 -15.72
C ALA A 20 -7.71 25.61 -14.75
N ALA A 21 -8.93 25.26 -15.19
CA ALA A 21 -9.84 24.43 -14.42
C ALA A 21 -9.22 23.05 -14.18
N SER A 22 -8.49 22.92 -13.08
CA SER A 22 -7.91 21.66 -12.65
C SER A 22 -9.05 20.76 -12.18
N LEU A 23 -9.58 19.94 -13.09
CA LEU A 23 -10.49 18.84 -12.76
C LEU A 23 -9.80 17.74 -11.93
N ALA A 24 -8.55 17.91 -11.49
CA ALA A 24 -7.74 16.87 -10.86
C ALA A 24 -8.55 16.09 -9.81
N PRO A 25 -8.67 14.76 -9.96
CA PRO A 25 -9.41 13.95 -9.01
C PRO A 25 -8.75 14.13 -7.64
N SER A 26 -9.54 14.14 -6.56
CA SER A 26 -8.99 14.34 -5.23
C SER A 26 -7.83 13.37 -4.96
N SER A 27 -6.83 13.75 -4.17
CA SER A 27 -5.67 12.88 -3.91
C SER A 27 -6.03 11.63 -3.07
N ARG A 28 -7.30 11.52 -2.63
CA ARG A 28 -7.84 10.45 -1.78
C ARG A 28 -8.11 9.17 -2.59
N PRO A 29 -7.88 7.96 -2.03
CA PRO A 29 -8.22 6.70 -2.68
C PRO A 29 -9.73 6.57 -2.90
N LYS A 30 -10.13 6.00 -4.05
CA LYS A 30 -11.55 5.77 -4.41
C LYS A 30 -12.32 5.00 -3.33
N LEU A 31 -11.67 4.04 -2.68
CA LEU A 31 -12.28 3.20 -1.66
C LEU A 31 -12.54 3.96 -0.35
N LEU A 32 -11.64 4.88 0.05
CA LEU A 32 -11.85 5.73 1.22
C LEU A 32 -12.93 6.78 1.00
N ILE A 33 -13.06 7.30 -0.22
CA ILE A 33 -14.16 8.22 -0.56
C ILE A 33 -15.50 7.48 -0.52
N LYS A 34 -15.57 6.24 -1.03
CA LYS A 34 -16.76 5.40 -0.90
C LYS A 34 -17.16 5.16 0.56
N LEU A 35 -16.16 4.92 1.41
CA LEU A 35 -16.34 4.72 2.85
C LEU A 35 -16.92 5.97 3.51
N ALA A 36 -16.28 7.12 3.31
CA ALA A 36 -16.74 8.39 3.88
C ALA A 36 -18.12 8.80 3.35
N ALA A 37 -18.42 8.55 2.06
CA ALA A 37 -19.75 8.79 1.50
C ALA A 37 -20.83 7.91 2.15
N ARG A 38 -20.52 6.64 2.44
CA ARG A 38 -21.43 5.73 3.17
C ARG A 38 -21.61 6.12 4.63
N GLN A 39 -20.60 6.74 5.24
CA GLN A 39 -20.65 7.27 6.61
C GLN A 39 -21.39 8.62 6.70
N GLY A 40 -21.99 9.10 5.61
CA GLY A 40 -22.78 10.34 5.60
C GLY A 40 -21.99 11.61 5.33
N ASP A 41 -20.70 11.51 4.99
CA ASP A 41 -19.91 12.67 4.59
C ASP A 41 -20.38 13.17 3.22
N ARG A 42 -21.12 14.29 3.24
CA ARG A 42 -21.64 14.97 2.04
C ARG A 42 -20.52 15.42 1.10
N GLN A 43 -19.32 15.71 1.62
CA GLN A 43 -18.17 16.09 0.78
C GLN A 43 -17.61 14.87 0.05
N ALA A 44 -17.54 13.71 0.72
CA ALA A 44 -17.11 12.47 0.09
C ALA A 44 -18.10 11.95 -0.97
N ALA A 45 -19.41 12.15 -0.75
CA ALA A 45 -20.43 11.82 -1.75
C ALA A 45 -20.27 12.66 -3.03
N ARG A 46 -20.04 13.97 -2.89
CA ARG A 46 -19.76 14.89 -4.01
C ARG A 46 -18.45 14.53 -4.71
N ASP A 47 -17.41 14.19 -3.98
CA ASP A 47 -16.13 13.74 -4.54
C ASP A 47 -16.26 12.43 -5.34
N LEU A 48 -17.14 11.53 -4.90
CA LEU A 48 -17.43 10.28 -5.61
C LEU A 48 -18.16 10.55 -6.93
N GLU A 49 -19.14 11.45 -6.90
CA GLU A 49 -19.89 11.88 -8.08
C GLU A 49 -18.99 12.61 -9.08
N ARG A 50 -18.14 13.54 -8.61
CA ARG A 50 -17.09 14.18 -9.40
C ARG A 50 -16.20 13.17 -10.10
N ARG A 51 -15.77 12.11 -9.42
CA ARG A 51 -14.94 11.06 -10.01
C ARG A 51 -15.67 10.25 -11.06
N ARG A 52 -16.97 10.02 -10.91
CA ARG A 52 -17.78 9.33 -11.92
C ARG A 52 -17.92 10.17 -13.18
N LEU A 53 -18.12 11.47 -13.01
CA LEU A 53 -18.27 12.45 -14.10
C LEU A 53 -16.94 12.95 -14.64
N TRP A 54 -15.82 12.62 -14.01
CA TRP A 54 -14.49 13.16 -14.35
C TRP A 54 -14.07 12.82 -15.78
N ALA A 55 -14.24 11.56 -16.18
CA ALA A 55 -13.92 11.12 -17.53
C ALA A 55 -14.78 11.90 -18.54
N ASP A 56 -16.08 11.97 -18.30
CA ASP A 56 -17.03 12.67 -19.18
C ASP A 56 -16.73 14.19 -19.24
N LEU A 57 -16.39 14.82 -18.12
CA LEU A 57 -16.00 16.25 -18.07
C LEU A 57 -14.69 16.54 -18.82
N GLN A 58 -13.73 15.62 -18.80
CA GLN A 58 -12.49 15.79 -19.58
C GLN A 58 -12.74 15.71 -21.09
N VAL A 59 -13.66 14.84 -21.51
CA VAL A 59 -14.08 14.75 -22.92
C VAL A 59 -14.75 16.03 -23.36
N LEU A 60 -15.72 16.52 -22.60
CA LEU A 60 -16.42 17.77 -22.90
C LEU A 60 -15.42 18.93 -22.97
N ARG A 61 -14.48 18.99 -22.01
CA ARG A 61 -13.41 19.98 -22.01
C ARG A 61 -12.57 19.92 -23.28
N ARG A 62 -12.17 18.73 -23.71
CA ARG A 62 -11.32 18.56 -24.90
C ARG A 62 -12.10 18.90 -26.17
N MET A 63 -13.34 18.45 -26.31
CA MET A 63 -14.20 18.80 -27.45
C MET A 63 -14.47 20.31 -27.54
N LEU A 64 -14.79 20.94 -26.40
CA LEU A 64 -15.00 22.38 -26.36
C LEU A 64 -13.70 23.15 -26.67
N SER A 65 -12.55 22.64 -26.23
CA SER A 65 -11.24 23.20 -26.59
C SER A 65 -11.01 23.15 -28.10
N TRP A 66 -11.26 22.00 -28.74
CA TRP A 66 -11.14 21.85 -30.19
C TRP A 66 -12.12 22.76 -30.94
N ALA A 67 -13.37 22.84 -30.48
CA ALA A 67 -14.36 23.74 -31.06
C ALA A 67 -13.93 25.22 -30.97
N LEU A 68 -13.36 25.64 -29.82
CA LEU A 68 -12.84 27.00 -29.66
C LEU A 68 -11.62 27.26 -30.54
N VAL A 69 -10.72 26.29 -30.70
CA VAL A 69 -9.56 26.40 -31.59
C VAL A 69 -10.00 26.49 -33.05
N LEU A 70 -11.01 25.72 -33.47
CA LEU A 70 -11.58 25.80 -34.81
C LEU A 70 -12.28 27.15 -35.04
N ALA A 71 -13.07 27.63 -34.07
CA ALA A 71 -13.69 28.95 -34.14
C ALA A 71 -12.64 30.08 -34.21
N TYR A 72 -11.55 29.95 -33.44
CA TYR A 72 -10.42 30.87 -33.49
C TYR A 72 -9.78 30.93 -34.88
N GLY A 73 -9.53 29.77 -35.49
CA GLY A 73 -9.00 29.67 -36.85
C GLY A 73 -9.94 30.28 -37.89
N PHE A 74 -11.24 29.99 -37.80
CA PHE A 74 -12.26 30.53 -38.70
C PHE A 74 -12.35 32.06 -38.64
N ILE A 75 -12.35 32.63 -37.43
CA ILE A 75 -12.35 34.09 -37.24
C ILE A 75 -11.07 34.73 -37.78
N GLY A 76 -9.93 34.04 -37.68
CA GLY A 76 -8.68 34.48 -38.29
C GLY A 76 -8.83 34.73 -39.79
N THR A 77 -9.46 33.80 -40.51
CA THR A 77 -9.64 33.91 -41.97
C THR A 77 -10.45 35.12 -42.44
N MET A 78 -11.25 35.73 -41.56
CA MET A 78 -12.19 36.81 -41.92
C MET A 78 -11.65 38.24 -41.80
N GLY A 79 -10.36 38.46 -41.49
CA GLY A 79 -9.84 39.83 -41.60
C GLY A 79 -8.57 40.21 -40.86
N LEU A 80 -7.72 39.28 -40.44
CA LEU A 80 -6.39 39.63 -39.89
C LEU A 80 -5.27 39.45 -40.93
N LEU A 81 -4.29 40.36 -40.89
CA LEU A 81 -3.04 40.16 -41.63
C LEU A 81 -2.31 38.92 -41.10
N TRP A 82 -1.65 38.18 -42.00
CA TRP A 82 -1.02 36.89 -41.69
C TRP A 82 -0.01 36.95 -40.54
N TRP A 83 0.76 38.04 -40.38
CA TRP A 83 1.67 38.25 -39.25
C TRP A 83 0.96 38.38 -37.90
N GLN A 84 -0.20 39.05 -37.87
CA GLN A 84 -0.98 39.21 -36.64
C GLN A 84 -1.57 37.86 -36.20
N GLN A 85 -1.96 37.02 -37.15
CA GLN A 85 -2.40 35.66 -36.85
C GLN A 85 -1.25 34.82 -36.29
N LEU A 86 -0.05 34.91 -36.87
CA LEU A 86 1.15 34.22 -36.40
C LEU A 86 1.52 34.60 -34.95
N LEU A 87 1.49 35.90 -34.63
CA LEU A 87 1.74 36.40 -33.27
C LEU A 87 0.69 35.91 -32.28
N SER A 88 -0.59 35.99 -32.67
CA SER A 88 -1.72 35.56 -31.84
C SER A 88 -1.73 34.04 -31.59
N LEU A 89 -1.30 33.24 -32.56
CA LEU A 89 -1.10 31.80 -32.44
C LEU A 89 0.04 31.48 -31.47
N GLY A 90 1.12 32.26 -31.49
CA GLY A 90 2.22 32.15 -30.51
C GLY A 90 1.74 32.41 -29.08
N VAL A 91 0.91 33.43 -28.87
CA VAL A 91 0.27 33.71 -27.58
C VAL A 91 -0.68 32.58 -27.16
N LEU A 92 -1.41 31.98 -28.10
CA LEU A 92 -2.28 30.84 -27.83
C LEU A 92 -1.48 29.61 -27.38
N LEU A 93 -0.41 29.27 -28.11
CA LEU A 93 0.35 28.04 -27.89
C LEU A 93 1.19 28.10 -26.60
N ILE A 94 1.73 29.28 -26.27
CA ILE A 94 2.65 29.48 -25.15
C ILE A 94 1.94 30.11 -23.95
N GLY A 95 1.15 31.16 -24.20
CA GLY A 95 0.48 31.94 -23.16
C GLY A 95 -0.64 31.18 -22.46
N VAL A 96 -1.42 30.36 -23.16
CA VAL A 96 -2.50 29.57 -22.55
C VAL A 96 -1.98 28.55 -21.53
N PRO A 97 -1.02 27.66 -21.85
CA PRO A 97 -0.52 26.70 -20.87
C PRO A 97 0.24 27.37 -19.72
N MET A 98 0.88 28.52 -19.96
CA MET A 98 1.59 29.27 -18.92
C MET A 98 0.64 30.01 -17.96
N ALA A 99 -0.39 30.68 -18.49
CA ALA A 99 -1.43 31.34 -17.69
C ALA A 99 -2.33 30.34 -16.94
N ALA A 100 -2.51 29.14 -17.47
CA ALA A 100 -3.24 28.06 -16.80
C ALA A 100 -2.52 27.52 -15.55
N ARG A 101 -1.20 27.76 -15.41
CA ARG A 101 -0.42 27.38 -14.21
C ARG A 101 -0.54 28.38 -13.07
N TRP A 102 -1.15 29.55 -13.29
CA TRP A 102 -1.24 30.60 -12.29
C TRP A 102 -2.34 30.32 -11.25
N LYS A 103 -2.05 30.52 -9.96
CA LYS A 103 -2.97 30.20 -8.85
C LYS A 103 -4.28 31.02 -8.84
N VAL A 104 -4.34 32.14 -9.55
CA VAL A 104 -5.52 33.02 -9.60
C VAL A 104 -6.52 32.53 -10.65
N SER A 105 -6.04 32.13 -11.83
CA SER A 105 -6.88 31.55 -12.90
C SER A 105 -7.52 30.25 -12.43
N ASN A 106 -6.76 29.40 -11.72
CA ASN A 106 -7.29 28.16 -11.17
C ASN A 106 -8.38 28.40 -10.10
N ARG A 107 -8.21 29.41 -9.22
CA ARG A 107 -9.25 29.76 -8.22
C ARG A 107 -10.54 30.25 -8.85
N CYS A 108 -10.45 31.09 -9.88
CA CYS A 108 -11.62 31.60 -10.60
C CYS A 108 -12.33 30.49 -11.39
N ALA A 109 -11.54 29.68 -12.11
CA ALA A 109 -12.03 28.53 -12.86
C ALA A 109 -12.69 27.49 -11.95
N GLN A 110 -12.14 27.25 -10.75
CA GLN A 110 -12.76 26.36 -9.76
C GLN A 110 -14.09 26.91 -9.23
N ARG A 111 -14.22 28.22 -8.98
CA ARG A 111 -15.50 28.81 -8.55
C ARG A 111 -16.58 28.69 -9.62
N LEU A 112 -16.23 28.94 -10.87
CA LEU A 112 -17.15 28.77 -12.00
C LEU A 112 -17.54 27.31 -12.19
N LEU A 113 -16.58 26.38 -12.09
CA LEU A 113 -16.85 24.96 -12.19
C LEU A 113 -17.79 24.48 -11.09
N LEU A 114 -17.60 24.94 -9.84
CA LEU A 114 -18.48 24.64 -8.72
C LEU A 114 -19.91 25.15 -8.92
N ALA A 115 -20.06 26.35 -9.50
CA ALA A 115 -21.37 26.96 -9.76
C ALA A 115 -22.13 26.27 -10.91
N TYR A 116 -21.42 25.77 -11.91
CA TYR A 116 -21.99 25.13 -13.10
C TYR A 116 -21.97 23.60 -13.06
N GLU A 117 -21.42 22.98 -12.01
CA GLU A 117 -21.26 21.53 -11.87
C GLU A 117 -22.59 20.78 -12.04
N SER A 118 -23.67 21.29 -11.41
CA SER A 118 -25.01 20.69 -11.47
C SER A 118 -25.63 20.78 -12.87
N LYS A 119 -25.41 21.90 -13.58
CA LYS A 119 -25.91 22.11 -14.94
C LYS A 119 -25.13 21.27 -15.97
N LEU A 120 -23.82 21.17 -15.79
CA LEU A 120 -22.96 20.32 -16.63
C LEU A 120 -23.33 18.83 -16.46
N ALA A 121 -23.58 18.38 -15.23
CA ALA A 121 -24.01 17.01 -14.96
C ALA A 121 -25.34 16.65 -15.65
N ALA A 122 -26.29 17.59 -15.70
CA ALA A 122 -27.60 17.42 -16.35
C ALA A 122 -27.49 17.32 -17.89
N ILE A 123 -26.51 17.99 -18.50
CA ILE A 123 -26.27 17.95 -19.95
C ILE A 123 -25.47 16.69 -20.34
N ILE A 124 -24.54 16.24 -19.49
CA ILE A 124 -23.62 15.14 -19.80
C ILE A 124 -24.31 13.77 -19.68
N THR A 125 -25.24 13.61 -18.72
CA THR A 125 -25.94 12.35 -18.48
C THR A 125 -26.65 11.76 -19.71
N PRO A 126 -27.40 12.53 -20.53
CA PRO A 126 -28.04 12.00 -21.74
C PRO A 126 -27.08 11.72 -22.91
N LEU A 127 -25.92 12.40 -23.01
CA LEU A 127 -24.95 12.19 -24.10
C LEU A 127 -23.97 11.04 -23.86
N ARG A 128 -23.97 10.47 -22.65
CA ARG A 128 -23.09 9.39 -22.23
C ARG A 128 -23.06 8.13 -23.12
N PRO A 129 -24.19 7.58 -23.65
CA PRO A 129 -24.15 6.38 -24.49
C PRO A 129 -23.49 6.62 -25.85
N LEU A 130 -23.60 7.83 -26.40
CA LEU A 130 -22.93 8.21 -27.66
C LEU A 130 -21.41 8.24 -27.46
N TRP A 131 -20.95 8.73 -26.31
CA TRP A 131 -19.53 8.93 -26.05
C TRP A 131 -18.84 7.60 -25.74
N LYS A 132 -19.51 6.67 -25.06
CA LYS A 132 -18.96 5.32 -24.78
C LYS A 132 -18.50 4.55 -26.02
N ARG A 133 -19.10 4.79 -27.19
CA ARG A 133 -18.72 4.12 -28.46
C ARG A 133 -17.47 4.72 -29.10
N LEU A 134 -17.14 5.97 -28.77
CA LEU A 134 -15.95 6.67 -29.26
C LEU A 134 -14.71 6.43 -28.39
N TYR A 135 -14.85 5.70 -27.27
CA TYR A 135 -13.76 5.42 -26.34
C TYR A 135 -13.46 3.92 -26.20
N THR A 136 -12.26 3.52 -26.61
CA THR A 136 -11.58 2.32 -26.10
C THR A 136 -11.05 2.63 -24.71
N ALA A 137 -11.09 1.64 -23.81
CA ALA A 137 -11.01 1.73 -22.35
C ALA A 137 -9.72 2.33 -21.72
N ASP A 138 -8.82 2.93 -22.50
CA ASP A 138 -7.45 3.27 -22.07
C ASP A 138 -7.33 4.54 -21.21
N TYR A 139 -8.29 5.46 -21.28
CA TYR A 139 -8.29 6.66 -20.43
C TYR A 139 -8.72 6.38 -18.96
N LEU A 140 -9.13 5.15 -18.64
CA LEU A 140 -9.49 4.72 -17.29
C LEU A 140 -8.30 4.16 -16.49
N TYR A 141 -7.06 4.38 -16.93
CA TYR A 141 -5.89 4.13 -16.09
C TYR A 141 -5.83 5.20 -14.97
N GLN A 142 -6.73 5.06 -14.01
CA GLN A 142 -6.58 5.62 -12.67
C GLN A 142 -5.18 5.22 -12.25
N ALA A 143 -4.29 6.21 -12.07
CA ALA A 143 -3.00 5.98 -11.44
C ALA A 143 -3.28 5.16 -10.19
N LYS A 144 -2.96 3.86 -10.23
CA LYS A 144 -3.08 2.95 -9.10
C LYS A 144 -2.01 3.40 -8.13
N ARG A 145 -2.32 4.45 -7.37
CA ARG A 145 -1.50 4.83 -6.25
C ARG A 145 -1.49 3.63 -5.30
N PRO A 146 -0.32 3.11 -4.91
CA PRO A 146 -0.27 2.06 -3.91
C PRO A 146 -0.96 2.56 -2.64
N LEU A 147 -1.86 1.72 -2.10
CA LEU A 147 -2.55 2.06 -0.86
C LEU A 147 -1.56 2.06 0.30
N THR A 148 -1.69 3.04 1.18
CA THR A 148 -0.87 3.10 2.39
C THR A 148 -1.36 2.06 3.40
N ALA A 149 -0.48 1.50 4.23
CA ALA A 149 -0.86 0.50 5.25
C ALA A 149 -1.99 0.97 6.21
N LYS A 150 -2.08 2.28 6.49
CA LYS A 150 -3.19 2.88 7.26
C LYS A 150 -4.53 2.78 6.51
N GLU A 151 -4.49 3.02 5.20
CA GLU A 151 -5.66 2.96 4.31
C GLU A 151 -6.10 1.52 4.08
N VAL A 152 -5.17 0.56 4.00
CA VAL A 152 -5.54 -0.86 3.92
C VAL A 152 -6.20 -1.32 5.23
N ASN A 153 -5.68 -0.92 6.40
CA ASN A 153 -6.30 -1.29 7.67
C ASN A 153 -7.71 -0.71 7.82
N THR A 154 -7.93 0.55 7.43
CA THR A 154 -9.29 1.12 7.43
C THR A 154 -10.22 0.37 6.48
N LEU A 155 -9.75 -0.08 5.32
CA LEU A 155 -10.56 -0.89 4.40
C LEU A 155 -10.87 -2.28 4.96
N LEU A 156 -9.91 -2.93 5.63
CA LEU A 156 -10.15 -4.21 6.28
C LEU A 156 -11.22 -4.10 7.37
N ARG A 157 -11.37 -2.96 8.05
CA ARG A 157 -12.44 -2.77 9.05
C ARG A 157 -13.84 -2.62 8.47
N HIS A 158 -13.98 -2.45 7.16
CA HIS A 158 -15.27 -2.23 6.50
C HIS A 158 -15.57 -3.32 5.47
N PRO A 159 -16.26 -4.41 5.87
CA PRO A 159 -16.53 -5.57 5.02
C PRO A 159 -17.23 -5.23 3.70
N SER A 160 -18.06 -4.19 3.71
CA SER A 160 -18.88 -3.80 2.56
C SER A 160 -18.10 -3.18 1.39
N LEU A 161 -16.79 -2.97 1.54
CA LEU A 161 -15.93 -2.32 0.54
C LEU A 161 -14.94 -3.28 -0.13
N THR A 162 -14.83 -4.51 0.38
CA THR A 162 -13.96 -5.54 -0.17
C THR A 162 -14.77 -6.83 -0.34
N ASP A 163 -14.66 -7.47 -1.50
CA ASP A 163 -15.26 -8.79 -1.75
C ASP A 163 -14.48 -9.93 -1.05
N MET A 164 -13.78 -9.61 0.04
CA MET A 164 -12.95 -10.54 0.80
C MET A 164 -13.78 -11.26 1.85
N SER A 165 -13.52 -12.55 2.01
CA SER A 165 -14.09 -13.32 3.12
C SER A 165 -13.56 -12.82 4.47
N ASP A 166 -14.29 -13.11 5.55
CA ASP A 166 -13.87 -12.75 6.91
C ASP A 166 -12.50 -13.36 7.27
N VAL A 167 -12.22 -14.56 6.76
CA VAL A 167 -10.93 -15.26 6.90
C VAL A 167 -9.81 -14.49 6.20
N GLN A 168 -9.99 -14.15 4.92
CA GLN A 168 -9.00 -13.39 4.14
C GLN A 168 -8.70 -12.02 4.76
N ARG A 169 -9.73 -11.37 5.31
CA ARG A 169 -9.59 -10.09 6.00
C ARG A 169 -8.79 -10.22 7.29
N ALA A 170 -9.06 -11.26 8.08
CA ALA A 170 -8.30 -11.55 9.29
C ALA A 170 -6.82 -11.83 8.96
N ASP A 171 -6.57 -12.64 7.94
CA ASP A 171 -5.21 -12.99 7.52
C ASP A 171 -4.45 -11.77 7.00
N MET A 172 -5.07 -10.93 6.16
CA MET A 172 -4.45 -9.68 5.69
C MET A 172 -4.16 -8.71 6.85
N GLY A 173 -5.05 -8.65 7.85
CA GLY A 173 -4.83 -7.89 9.08
C GLY A 173 -3.60 -8.38 9.85
N ARG A 174 -3.39 -9.71 9.92
CA ARG A 174 -2.22 -10.32 10.55
C ARG A 174 -0.94 -9.98 9.80
N TRP A 175 -0.91 -10.10 8.47
CA TRP A 175 0.26 -9.73 7.67
C TRP A 175 0.65 -8.25 7.83
N LEU A 176 -0.34 -7.35 7.89
CA LEU A 176 -0.10 -5.93 8.15
C LEU A 176 0.39 -5.66 9.58
N SER A 177 0.05 -6.52 10.54
CA SER A 177 0.56 -6.42 11.91
C SER A 177 2.00 -6.91 12.01
N LEU A 178 2.35 -7.99 11.29
CA LEU A 178 3.70 -8.55 11.22
C LEU A 178 4.71 -7.52 10.70
N SER A 179 4.31 -6.71 9.72
CA SER A 179 5.17 -5.66 9.18
C SER A 179 5.46 -4.51 10.16
N ARG A 180 4.74 -4.43 11.29
CA ARG A 180 4.89 -3.35 12.29
C ARG A 180 5.52 -3.85 13.59
N SER A 181 5.44 -5.14 13.87
CA SER A 181 6.05 -5.76 15.04
C SER A 181 7.54 -6.00 14.85
N THR A 182 8.28 -5.85 15.94
CA THR A 182 9.72 -6.14 16.00
C THR A 182 9.96 -7.50 16.65
N VAL A 183 11.15 -8.05 16.41
CA VAL A 183 11.59 -9.32 17.02
C VAL A 183 11.48 -9.26 18.54
N ARG A 184 11.92 -8.16 19.17
CA ARG A 184 11.84 -7.98 20.63
C ARG A 184 10.43 -8.15 21.21
N GLN A 185 9.37 -7.84 20.48
CA GLN A 185 8.00 -7.94 20.99
C GLN A 185 7.48 -9.39 21.07
N ARG A 186 8.10 -10.32 20.33
CA ARG A 186 7.71 -11.73 20.29
C ARG A 186 8.82 -12.70 20.68
N ALA A 187 9.99 -12.19 21.00
CA ALA A 187 11.08 -13.00 21.52
C ALA A 187 10.68 -13.59 22.89
N ARG A 188 11.02 -14.85 23.11
CA ARG A 188 10.91 -15.51 24.41
C ARG A 188 12.27 -15.56 25.08
N SER A 189 12.30 -15.40 26.39
CA SER A 189 13.50 -15.62 27.17
C SER A 189 13.83 -17.13 27.26
N ALA A 190 15.11 -17.47 27.44
CA ALA A 190 15.53 -18.85 27.71
C ALA A 190 14.80 -19.47 28.92
N SER A 191 14.46 -18.64 29.91
CA SER A 191 13.73 -19.03 31.12
C SER A 191 12.29 -19.49 30.85
N GLU A 192 11.68 -19.04 29.75
CA GLU A 192 10.33 -19.45 29.34
C GLU A 192 10.32 -20.71 28.46
N LEU A 193 11.50 -21.11 27.96
CA LEU A 193 11.67 -22.30 27.13
C LEU A 193 12.25 -23.43 27.97
N ARG A 194 11.92 -24.67 27.59
CA ARG A 194 12.59 -25.81 28.19
C ARG A 194 13.95 -25.96 27.52
N THR A 195 15.01 -25.83 28.29
CA THR A 195 16.39 -25.95 27.82
C THR A 195 16.91 -27.36 28.11
N VAL A 196 17.90 -27.81 27.34
CA VAL A 196 18.58 -29.09 27.53
C VAL A 196 20.07 -28.84 27.66
N LEU A 197 20.76 -29.60 28.51
CA LEU A 197 22.21 -29.47 28.66
C LEU A 197 22.94 -30.26 27.57
N ALA A 198 24.00 -29.68 27.01
CA ALA A 198 24.79 -30.32 25.95
C ALA A 198 25.40 -31.67 26.39
N GLY A 199 25.79 -31.78 27.67
CA GLY A 199 26.35 -33.00 28.25
C GLY A 199 25.32 -34.03 28.72
N GLU A 200 24.03 -33.75 28.56
CA GLU A 200 22.97 -34.67 28.99
C GLU A 200 22.85 -35.86 28.03
N LEU A 201 22.55 -37.04 28.58
CA LEU A 201 22.33 -38.24 27.78
C LEU A 201 20.90 -38.26 27.26
N LEU A 202 20.74 -38.51 25.95
CA LEU A 202 19.46 -38.57 25.29
C LEU A 202 18.76 -39.91 25.59
N SER A 203 18.25 -40.01 26.81
CA SER A 203 17.53 -41.19 27.33
C SER A 203 16.05 -41.15 26.94
N PRO A 204 15.35 -42.30 26.90
CA PRO A 204 13.92 -42.34 26.65
C PRO A 204 13.11 -41.45 27.61
N LEU A 205 13.53 -41.38 28.88
CA LEU A 205 12.91 -40.52 29.89
C LEU A 205 13.06 -39.03 29.56
N LEU A 206 14.21 -38.61 29.06
CA LEU A 206 14.42 -37.22 28.61
C LEU A 206 13.53 -36.93 27.40
N VAL A 207 13.45 -37.84 26.43
CA VAL A 207 12.61 -37.67 25.24
C VAL A 207 11.12 -37.58 25.61
N ASP A 208 10.66 -38.39 26.57
CA ASP A 208 9.29 -38.33 27.08
C ASP A 208 9.02 -37.01 27.81
N ALA A 209 9.95 -36.56 28.65
CA ALA A 209 9.85 -35.26 29.33
C ALA A 209 9.84 -34.06 28.34
N LEU A 210 10.59 -34.16 27.24
CA LEU A 210 10.55 -33.20 26.14
C LEU A 210 9.21 -33.28 25.39
N HIS A 211 8.68 -34.47 25.17
CA HIS A 211 7.37 -34.65 24.52
C HIS A 211 6.23 -34.05 25.35
N GLU A 212 6.23 -34.28 26.66
CA GLU A 212 5.26 -33.71 27.61
C GLU A 212 5.28 -32.17 27.64
N SER A 213 6.44 -31.56 27.37
CA SER A 213 6.56 -30.10 27.33
C SER A 213 5.77 -29.44 26.18
N GLY A 214 5.35 -30.22 25.17
CA GLY A 214 4.64 -29.73 23.99
C GLY A 214 5.48 -28.85 23.05
N GLN A 215 6.76 -28.62 23.34
CA GLN A 215 7.68 -27.89 22.49
C GLN A 215 8.28 -28.81 21.42
N VAL A 216 8.55 -28.27 20.24
CA VAL A 216 9.14 -29.04 19.12
C VAL A 216 10.66 -28.86 19.04
N ILE A 217 11.16 -27.72 19.52
CA ILE A 217 12.56 -27.31 19.43
C ILE A 217 13.03 -26.84 20.80
N PHE A 218 14.20 -27.30 21.21
CA PHE A 218 14.77 -27.03 22.52
C PHE A 218 16.16 -26.40 22.37
N PRO A 219 16.42 -25.23 22.96
CA PRO A 219 17.76 -24.67 23.01
C PRO A 219 18.69 -25.55 23.86
N VAL A 220 19.87 -25.85 23.32
CA VAL A 220 20.91 -26.64 23.99
C VAL A 220 21.97 -25.72 24.57
N LEU A 221 22.20 -25.83 25.87
CA LEU A 221 23.11 -24.96 26.62
C LEU A 221 24.38 -25.72 27.05
N ALA A 222 25.54 -25.06 26.97
CA ALA A 222 26.81 -25.56 27.49
C ALA A 222 26.98 -25.19 28.97
N GLY A 223 27.47 -26.17 29.72
CA GLY A 223 27.92 -26.01 31.11
C GLY A 223 26.80 -26.03 32.15
N ASP A 224 27.20 -26.18 33.41
CA ASP A 224 26.34 -26.32 34.59
C ASP A 224 25.52 -25.03 34.92
N LYS A 225 25.89 -23.90 34.30
CA LYS A 225 25.30 -22.57 34.57
C LYS A 225 24.52 -21.95 33.42
N ALA A 226 24.19 -22.71 32.37
CA ALA A 226 23.17 -22.31 31.39
C ALA A 226 23.39 -20.93 30.69
N GLN A 227 24.65 -20.51 30.46
CA GLN A 227 24.94 -19.17 29.90
C GLN A 227 25.27 -19.16 28.41
N THR A 228 25.69 -20.30 27.84
CA THR A 228 26.18 -20.35 26.46
C THR A 228 25.30 -21.29 25.64
N LEU A 229 24.61 -20.75 24.64
CA LEU A 229 23.89 -21.55 23.65
C LEU A 229 24.87 -22.21 22.69
N VAL A 230 24.78 -23.53 22.53
CA VAL A 230 25.64 -24.32 21.65
C VAL A 230 24.89 -24.80 20.40
N GLY A 231 23.59 -25.03 20.52
CA GLY A 231 22.78 -25.51 19.41
C GLY A 231 21.30 -25.58 19.76
N PHE A 232 20.53 -26.26 18.91
CA PHE A 232 19.15 -26.61 19.18
C PHE A 232 18.89 -28.09 18.91
N LEU A 233 17.98 -28.67 19.67
CA LEU A 233 17.56 -30.05 19.54
C LEU A 233 16.10 -30.07 19.06
N SER A 234 15.86 -30.71 17.91
CA SER A 234 14.48 -30.97 17.46
C SER A 234 13.95 -32.26 18.08
N LEU A 235 12.68 -32.25 18.51
CA LEU A 235 12.01 -33.44 19.07
C LEU A 235 12.02 -34.61 18.08
N HIS A 236 11.90 -34.31 16.77
CA HIS A 236 11.94 -35.32 15.73
C HIS A 236 13.30 -36.02 15.62
N MET A 237 14.40 -35.27 15.70
CA MET A 237 15.74 -35.86 15.73
C MET A 237 15.99 -36.63 17.02
N ALA A 238 15.59 -36.07 18.18
CA ALA A 238 15.71 -36.75 19.47
C ALA A 238 15.00 -38.11 19.47
N ARG A 239 13.74 -38.17 19.00
CA ARG A 239 12.99 -39.45 18.88
C ARG A 239 13.64 -40.42 17.91
N ARG A 240 14.10 -39.96 16.75
CA ARG A 240 14.73 -40.81 15.74
C ARG A 240 16.00 -41.46 16.28
N VAL A 241 16.83 -40.69 16.98
CA VAL A 241 18.11 -41.16 17.51
C VAL A 241 17.92 -42.05 18.74
N ALA A 242 16.95 -41.74 19.61
CA ALA A 242 16.61 -42.58 20.76
C ALA A 242 16.15 -44.01 20.37
N LEU A 243 15.57 -44.16 19.17
CA LEU A 243 15.13 -45.46 18.64
C LEU A 243 16.27 -46.28 18.01
N GLN A 244 17.39 -45.66 17.64
CA GLN A 244 18.45 -46.28 16.85
C GLN A 244 19.72 -46.61 17.66
N SER A 245 19.97 -45.90 18.77
CA SER A 245 21.27 -45.95 19.49
C SER A 245 21.12 -46.08 21.00
N ARG A 246 22.15 -46.63 21.67
CA ARG A 246 22.33 -46.53 23.13
C ARG A 246 22.60 -45.07 23.49
N SER A 247 21.58 -44.34 23.94
CA SER A 247 21.61 -43.02 24.61
C SER A 247 22.82 -42.12 24.28
N PRO A 248 22.91 -41.56 23.06
CA PRO A 248 23.99 -40.63 22.71
C PRO A 248 23.88 -39.32 23.50
N VAL A 249 24.98 -38.59 23.59
CA VAL A 249 25.04 -37.27 24.24
C VAL A 249 24.32 -36.25 23.36
N VAL A 250 23.53 -35.34 23.96
CA VAL A 250 22.75 -34.32 23.24
C VAL A 250 23.62 -33.51 22.28
N GLN A 251 24.85 -33.18 22.67
CA GLN A 251 25.83 -32.47 21.82
C GLN A 251 26.11 -33.16 20.47
N GLN A 252 25.97 -34.48 20.36
CA GLN A 252 26.23 -35.22 19.12
C GLN A 252 25.03 -35.23 18.17
N VAL A 253 23.86 -34.84 18.66
CA VAL A 253 22.58 -34.91 17.95
C VAL A 253 22.02 -33.52 17.65
N MET A 254 22.43 -32.51 18.41
CA MET A 254 21.99 -31.13 18.21
C MET A 254 22.45 -30.57 16.87
N ASP A 255 21.74 -29.56 16.42
CA ASP A 255 22.13 -28.75 15.28
C ASP A 255 22.84 -27.48 15.78
N GLU A 256 24.00 -27.18 15.22
CA GLU A 256 24.87 -26.06 15.61
C GLU A 256 24.57 -24.78 14.83
N ASP A 257 23.80 -24.86 13.74
CA ASP A 257 23.55 -23.74 12.82
C ASP A 257 22.57 -22.70 13.40
N ILE A 258 23.07 -21.87 14.31
CA ILE A 258 22.29 -20.82 14.97
C ILE A 258 22.38 -19.52 14.16
N ALA A 259 21.32 -19.24 13.40
CA ALA A 259 21.15 -17.91 12.80
C ALA A 259 20.79 -16.87 13.87
N THR A 260 21.52 -15.74 13.87
CA THR A 260 21.31 -14.61 14.79
C THR A 260 20.57 -13.46 14.12
N ILE A 261 19.76 -12.74 14.90
CA ILE A 261 19.05 -11.56 14.42
C ILE A 261 19.03 -10.43 15.45
N ALA A 262 19.17 -9.20 14.97
CA ALA A 262 19.13 -8.01 15.80
C ALA A 262 17.73 -7.82 16.45
N PRO A 263 17.64 -7.38 17.72
CA PRO A 263 16.37 -7.24 18.44
C PRO A 263 15.43 -6.17 17.86
N HIS A 264 15.99 -5.18 17.17
CA HIS A 264 15.26 -4.09 16.53
C HIS A 264 14.78 -4.40 15.11
N SER A 265 15.18 -5.53 14.54
CA SER A 265 14.72 -5.97 13.24
C SER A 265 13.22 -6.23 13.23
N SER A 266 12.62 -6.11 12.04
CA SER A 266 11.22 -6.42 11.83
C SER A 266 10.98 -7.93 11.85
N LEU A 267 9.78 -8.36 12.25
CA LEU A 267 9.41 -9.78 12.13
C LEU A 267 9.44 -10.27 10.68
N LEU A 268 9.29 -9.39 9.69
CA LEU A 268 9.36 -9.78 8.28
C LEU A 268 10.81 -10.10 7.86
N GLU A 269 11.79 -9.34 8.34
CA GLU A 269 13.21 -9.66 8.15
C GLU A 269 13.58 -10.97 8.85
N ALA A 270 13.07 -11.20 10.06
CA ALA A 270 13.23 -12.48 10.74
C ALA A 270 12.69 -13.65 9.92
N LEU A 271 11.49 -13.52 9.36
CA LEU A 271 10.87 -14.58 8.56
C LEU A 271 11.66 -14.82 7.26
N GLN A 272 12.17 -13.75 6.64
CA GLN A 272 13.04 -13.87 5.46
C GLN A 272 14.35 -14.57 5.79
N GLN A 273 14.95 -14.29 6.95
CA GLN A 273 16.18 -14.95 7.38
C GLN A 273 15.93 -16.44 7.68
N MET A 274 14.86 -16.76 8.39
CA MET A 274 14.44 -18.16 8.62
C MET A 274 14.22 -18.93 7.33
N SER A 275 13.58 -18.29 6.33
CA SER A 275 13.37 -18.88 5.01
C SER A 275 14.64 -19.04 4.19
N LYS A 276 15.71 -18.27 4.46
CA LYS A 276 17.00 -18.37 3.75
C LYS A 276 17.90 -19.42 4.35
N THR A 277 17.85 -19.59 5.66
CA THR A 277 18.71 -20.52 6.41
C THR A 277 17.99 -21.84 6.69
N ASP A 278 16.75 -22.02 6.21
CA ASP A 278 15.84 -23.13 6.56
C ASP A 278 15.72 -23.38 8.08
N SER A 279 16.02 -22.35 8.88
CA SER A 279 16.04 -22.43 10.34
C SER A 279 14.65 -22.15 10.90
N THR A 280 14.19 -22.98 11.84
CA THR A 280 12.89 -22.81 12.51
C THR A 280 12.98 -21.99 13.81
N ILE A 281 14.20 -21.67 14.24
CA ILE A 281 14.51 -20.84 15.41
C ILE A 281 15.60 -19.81 15.04
N LEU A 282 15.47 -18.59 15.53
CA LEU A 282 16.54 -17.59 15.49
C LEU A 282 16.93 -17.18 16.91
N ARG A 283 18.22 -16.99 17.13
CA ARG A 283 18.74 -16.36 18.34
C ARG A 283 18.65 -14.85 18.18
N VAL A 284 18.05 -14.18 19.16
CA VAL A 284 18.06 -12.72 19.21
C VAL A 284 19.39 -12.27 19.82
N GLU A 285 20.08 -11.36 19.14
CA GLU A 285 21.29 -10.76 19.70
C GLU A 285 20.94 -10.03 21.00
N SER A 286 21.64 -10.40 22.07
CA SER A 286 21.42 -9.81 23.38
C SER A 286 21.87 -8.35 23.35
N GLY A 287 20.96 -7.43 23.66
CA GLY A 287 21.36 -6.12 24.16
C GLY A 287 21.99 -6.23 25.56
N GLU A 288 22.26 -5.08 26.20
CA GLU A 288 22.95 -4.93 27.50
C GLU A 288 22.50 -5.86 28.65
N SER A 289 21.35 -6.52 28.53
CA SER A 289 20.74 -7.41 29.54
C SER A 289 21.39 -8.79 29.68
N GLY A 290 22.24 -9.23 28.75
CA GLY A 290 22.90 -10.55 28.80
C GLY A 290 21.97 -11.79 28.76
N GLU A 291 20.65 -11.63 28.67
CA GLU A 291 19.69 -12.73 28.62
C GLU A 291 19.58 -13.33 27.20
N LEU A 292 19.65 -14.66 27.12
CA LEU A 292 19.43 -15.39 25.89
C LEU A 292 17.94 -15.32 25.50
N GLN A 293 17.67 -14.75 24.33
CA GLN A 293 16.33 -14.62 23.77
C GLN A 293 16.23 -15.32 22.42
N PHE A 294 15.06 -15.88 22.14
CA PHE A 294 14.80 -16.69 20.95
C PHE A 294 13.49 -16.28 20.30
N ILE A 295 13.41 -16.45 18.99
CA ILE A 295 12.15 -16.35 18.26
C ILE A 295 11.92 -17.63 17.45
N LEU A 296 10.75 -18.23 17.67
CA LEU A 296 10.30 -19.44 17.00
C LEU A 296 9.35 -19.07 15.85
N LEU A 297 9.41 -19.83 14.76
CA LEU A 297 8.50 -19.63 13.62
C LEU A 297 7.03 -19.76 14.05
N SER A 298 6.76 -20.71 14.97
CA SER A 298 5.44 -20.91 15.56
C SER A 298 4.91 -19.66 16.25
N ASP A 299 5.77 -18.88 16.90
CA ASP A 299 5.36 -17.68 17.65
C ASP A 299 5.12 -16.47 16.76
N MET A 300 5.74 -16.47 15.59
CA MET A 300 5.49 -15.48 14.55
C MET A 300 4.11 -15.70 13.90
N ILE A 301 3.73 -16.96 13.70
CA ILE A 301 2.49 -17.37 13.04
C ILE A 301 1.33 -17.52 14.04
N ALA A 302 1.63 -17.84 15.30
CA ALA A 302 0.64 -18.09 16.34
C ALA A 302 -0.36 -16.93 16.42
N ARG A 303 -1.65 -17.29 16.42
CA ARG A 303 -2.75 -16.35 16.63
C ARG A 303 -2.39 -15.47 17.82
N SER A 304 -2.42 -14.16 17.60
CA SER A 304 -2.65 -13.17 18.66
C SER A 304 -4.03 -13.45 19.26
N ASN A 305 -4.14 -14.52 20.06
CA ASN A 305 -5.25 -14.78 20.96
C ASN A 305 -4.86 -14.16 22.30
N ARG A 306 -4.89 -12.83 22.34
CA ARG A 306 -5.11 -12.04 23.54
C ARG A 306 -6.00 -10.88 23.14
#